data_AF-A0A914YD35-F1
#
_entry.id   AF-A0A914YD35-F1
#
_cell.length_a   1.000
_cell.length_b   1.000
_cell.length_c   1.000
_cell.angle_alpha   90.00
_cell.angle_beta   90.00
_cell.angle_gamma   90.00
#
_symmetry.space_group_name_H-M   'P 1'
#
loop_
_entity.id
_entity.type
_entity.pdbx_description
1 polymer ?
#
loop_
_entity_poly.entity_id
_entity_poly.type
_entity_poly.pdbx_seq_one_letter_code
_entity_poly.pdbx_strand_id
1 'polypeptide(L)'
;MEDQIFNPEDPKFKCCCGCCHVTTGTKIICILSLIGTTAVIVPFVGLHPSPEIIGLGITLFLVSIFIFISPFFGIKKRNPNMLIPLLVILGIGVIYVVTKNVLGVIDFLSNPETPQTWPFESKPDTRYAVVLAAFIVKAVVSIALNLWYFFIAFRCYQYLTLKNKAEILPMHQ
;
A
#
# COMPACT_ATOMS: atom_id res chain seq x y z
N MET A 1 2.57 -20.94 32.00
CA MET A 1 2.49 -19.91 30.95
C MET A 1 2.21 -18.61 31.67
N GLU A 2 3.19 -17.73 31.80
CA GLU A 2 2.96 -16.41 32.39
C GLU A 2 1.98 -15.65 31.50
N ASP A 3 0.87 -15.18 32.09
CA ASP A 3 -0.06 -14.29 31.43
C ASP A 3 0.68 -13.00 31.08
N GLN A 4 1.11 -12.87 29.82
CA GLN A 4 1.73 -11.65 29.35
C GLN A 4 0.71 -10.52 29.39
N ILE A 5 0.80 -9.69 30.43
CA ILE A 5 0.02 -8.46 30.57
C ILE A 5 0.20 -7.64 29.30
N PHE A 6 -0.91 -7.35 28.61
CA PHE A 6 -0.88 -6.56 27.39
C PHE A 6 -0.36 -5.14 27.69
N ASN A 7 0.85 -4.84 27.22
CA ASN A 7 1.42 -3.50 27.29
C ASN A 7 1.19 -2.74 25.97
N PRO A 8 0.36 -1.67 25.95
CA PRO A 8 0.12 -0.88 24.73
C PRO A 8 1.35 -0.10 24.25
N GLU A 9 2.35 0.11 25.10
CA GLU A 9 3.59 0.82 24.77
C GLU A 9 4.71 -0.09 24.27
N ASP A 10 4.42 -1.40 24.14
CA ASP A 10 5.38 -2.38 23.65
C ASP A 10 5.95 -1.93 22.29
N PRO A 11 7.29 -1.90 22.13
CA PRO A 11 7.96 -1.53 20.88
C PRO A 11 7.44 -2.26 19.64
N LYS A 12 6.85 -3.47 19.80
CA LYS A 12 6.23 -4.22 18.70
C LYS A 12 5.06 -3.48 18.04
N PHE A 13 4.41 -2.56 18.75
CA PHE A 13 3.29 -1.74 18.27
C PHE A 13 3.72 -0.36 17.75
N LYS A 14 5.02 -0.14 17.59
CA LYS A 14 5.55 1.01 16.85
C LYS A 14 5.75 0.65 15.37
N CYS A 15 5.63 1.66 14.50
CA CYS A 15 5.94 1.55 13.08
C CYS A 15 7.41 1.15 12.87
N CYS A 16 7.79 0.71 11.67
CA CYS A 16 9.15 0.21 11.41
C CYS A 16 10.27 1.24 11.69
N CYS A 17 9.97 2.54 11.66
CA CYS A 17 10.89 3.60 12.03
C CYS A 17 10.96 3.88 13.54
N GLY A 18 10.12 3.24 14.35
CA GLY A 18 10.01 3.49 15.80
C GLY A 18 9.35 4.84 16.17
N CYS A 19 9.12 5.74 15.21
CA CYS A 19 8.68 7.11 15.48
C CYS A 19 7.20 7.23 15.86
N CYS A 20 6.34 6.33 15.35
CA CYS A 20 4.88 6.46 15.44
C CYS A 20 4.24 5.16 15.95
N HIS A 21 3.12 5.25 16.67
CA HIS A 21 2.29 4.10 16.98
C HIS A 21 1.61 3.56 15.71
N VAL A 22 1.41 2.24 15.60
CA VAL A 22 0.85 1.58 14.40
C VAL A 22 -0.51 2.15 13.98
N THR A 23 -1.35 2.55 14.93
CA THR A 23 -2.66 3.18 14.64
C THR A 23 -2.51 4.52 13.93
N THR A 24 -1.55 5.35 14.32
CA THR A 24 -1.24 6.62 13.65
C THR A 24 -0.66 6.37 12.27
N GLY A 25 0.27 5.41 12.16
CA GLY A 25 0.83 4.98 10.88
C GLY A 25 -0.24 4.53 9.89
N THR A 26 -1.18 3.69 10.31
CA THR A 26 -2.31 3.25 9.45
C THR A 26 -3.18 4.42 9.00
N LYS A 27 -3.47 5.40 9.87
CA LYS A 27 -4.24 6.59 9.47
C LYS A 27 -3.52 7.41 8.39
N ILE A 28 -2.21 7.62 8.55
CA ILE A 28 -1.38 8.33 7.56
C ILE A 28 -1.43 7.57 6.22
N ILE A 29 -1.24 6.25 6.24
CA ILE A 29 -1.30 5.43 5.03
C ILE A 29 -2.65 5.55 4.34
N CYS A 30 -3.77 5.51 5.06
CA CYS A 30 -5.10 5.67 4.47
C CYS A 30 -5.25 7.04 3.78
N ILE A 31 -4.77 8.12 4.40
CA ILE A 31 -4.83 9.48 3.81
C ILE A 31 -3.98 9.55 2.54
N LEU A 32 -2.73 9.09 2.61
CA LEU A 32 -1.83 9.08 1.46
C LEU A 32 -2.36 8.21 0.32
N SER A 33 -2.95 7.06 0.64
CA SER A 33 -3.54 6.16 -0.36
C SER A 33 -4.78 6.75 -1.01
N LEU A 34 -5.59 7.49 -0.25
CA LEU A 34 -6.74 8.21 -0.80
C LEU A 34 -6.30 9.32 -1.76
N ILE A 35 -5.29 10.12 -1.38
CA ILE A 35 -4.70 11.14 -2.25
C ILE A 35 -4.13 10.51 -3.52
N GLY A 36 -3.35 9.43 -3.38
CA GLY A 36 -2.77 8.70 -4.51
C GLY A 36 -3.83 8.14 -5.45
N THR A 37 -4.93 7.61 -4.90
CA THR A 37 -6.05 7.10 -5.71
C THR A 37 -6.71 8.21 -6.51
N THR A 38 -6.98 9.38 -5.90
CA THR A 38 -7.51 10.55 -6.61
C THR A 38 -6.59 10.99 -7.74
N ALA A 39 -5.27 11.03 -7.49
CA ALA A 39 -4.27 11.42 -8.48
C ALA A 39 -4.19 10.46 -9.68
N VAL A 40 -4.64 9.21 -9.54
CA VAL A 40 -4.67 8.22 -10.63
C VAL A 40 -6.01 8.23 -11.35
N ILE A 41 -7.13 8.26 -10.63
CA ILE A 41 -8.47 8.15 -11.24
C ILE A 41 -8.82 9.41 -12.04
N VAL A 42 -8.49 10.61 -11.55
CA VAL A 42 -8.86 11.85 -12.24
C VAL A 42 -8.23 11.95 -13.64
N PRO A 43 -6.91 11.74 -13.83
CA PRO A 43 -6.33 11.72 -15.17
C PRO A 43 -6.83 10.57 -16.03
N PHE A 44 -7.04 9.38 -15.45
CA PHE A 44 -7.53 8.23 -16.19
C PHE A 44 -8.90 8.49 -16.84
N VAL A 45 -9.82 9.08 -16.07
CA VAL A 45 -11.15 9.47 -16.57
C VAL A 45 -11.04 10.61 -17.58
N GLY A 46 -10.13 11.56 -17.38
CA GLY A 46 -9.92 12.68 -18.30
C GLY A 46 -9.31 12.28 -19.65
N LEU A 47 -8.41 11.29 -19.67
CA LEU A 47 -7.76 10.79 -20.89
C LEU A 47 -8.66 9.90 -21.75
N HIS A 48 -9.66 9.26 -21.13
CA HIS A 48 -10.55 8.32 -21.81
C HIS A 48 -12.03 8.64 -21.50
N PRO A 49 -12.61 9.67 -22.12
CA PRO A 49 -13.91 10.21 -21.73
C PRO A 49 -15.11 9.38 -22.25
N SER A 50 -14.98 8.05 -22.35
CA SER A 50 -16.15 7.22 -22.68
C SER A 50 -17.07 7.11 -21.45
N PRO A 51 -18.40 7.13 -21.62
CA PRO A 51 -19.34 7.01 -20.49
C PRO A 51 -19.10 5.78 -19.62
N GLU A 52 -18.69 4.67 -20.23
CA GLU A 52 -18.36 3.42 -19.55
C GLU A 52 -17.14 3.57 -18.63
N ILE A 53 -16.07 4.23 -19.11
CA ILE A 53 -14.85 4.46 -18.33
C ILE A 53 -15.09 5.47 -17.21
N ILE A 54 -15.88 6.51 -17.47
CA ILE A 54 -16.29 7.49 -16.45
C ILE A 54 -17.06 6.76 -15.33
N GLY A 55 -18.05 5.94 -15.68
CA GLY A 55 -18.84 5.16 -14.72
C GLY A 55 -17.96 4.24 -13.88
N LEU A 56 -17.07 3.48 -14.51
CA LEU A 56 -16.11 2.61 -13.82
C LEU A 56 -15.20 3.40 -12.88
N GLY A 57 -14.66 4.54 -13.33
CA GLY A 57 -13.79 5.40 -12.55
C GLY A 57 -14.47 5.92 -11.28
N ILE A 58 -15.73 6.37 -11.39
CA ILE A 58 -16.53 6.82 -10.25
C ILE A 58 -16.80 5.67 -9.28
N THR A 59 -17.19 4.49 -9.78
CA THR A 59 -17.43 3.32 -8.92
C THR A 59 -16.17 2.92 -8.15
N LEU A 60 -15.01 2.84 -8.81
CA LEU A 60 -13.74 2.52 -8.18
C LEU A 60 -13.33 3.57 -7.15
N PHE A 61 -13.60 4.85 -7.42
CA PHE A 61 -13.33 5.93 -6.48
C PHE A 61 -14.17 5.81 -5.20
N LEU A 62 -15.47 5.55 -5.32
CA LEU A 62 -16.37 5.37 -4.18
C LEU A 62 -15.99 4.13 -3.34
N VAL A 63 -15.65 3.02 -3.99
CA VAL A 63 -15.15 1.82 -3.31
C VAL A 63 -13.86 2.13 -2.57
N SER A 64 -12.95 2.88 -3.18
CA SER A 64 -11.68 3.29 -2.55
C SER A 64 -11.91 4.17 -1.33
N ILE A 65 -12.83 5.13 -1.41
CA ILE A 65 -13.24 5.95 -0.25
C ILE A 65 -13.71 5.05 0.89
N PHE A 66 -14.60 4.09 0.61
CA PHE A 66 -15.10 3.18 1.63
C PHE A 66 -13.97 2.36 2.27
N ILE A 67 -13.08 1.79 1.46
CA ILE A 67 -11.94 1.00 1.92
C ILE A 67 -11.01 1.84 2.78
N PHE A 68 -10.70 3.09 2.43
CA PHE A 68 -9.76 3.92 3.19
C PHE A 68 -10.38 4.61 4.40
N ILE A 69 -11.70 4.81 4.42
CA ILE A 69 -12.42 5.33 5.59
C ILE A 69 -12.68 4.24 6.64
N SER A 70 -12.94 3.00 6.22
CA SER A 70 -13.26 1.89 7.14
C SER A 70 -12.24 1.67 8.29
N PRO A 71 -10.91 1.82 8.12
CA PRO A 71 -9.92 1.68 9.18
C PRO A 71 -10.02 2.79 10.24
N PHE A 72 -10.48 4.00 9.89
CA PHE A 72 -10.70 5.04 10.89
C PHE A 72 -11.81 4.65 11.87
N PHE A 73 -12.91 4.10 11.35
CA PHE A 73 -13.98 3.56 12.16
C PHE A 73 -13.55 2.30 12.91
N GLY A 74 -12.78 1.42 12.28
CA GLY A 74 -12.21 0.22 12.91
C GLY A 74 -11.32 0.55 14.10
N ILE A 75 -10.42 1.52 13.94
CA ILE A 75 -9.55 1.99 15.03
C ILE A 75 -10.37 2.66 16.14
N LYS A 76 -11.35 3.51 15.79
CA LYS A 76 -12.19 4.20 16.78
C LYS A 76 -13.07 3.22 17.57
N LYS A 77 -13.68 2.24 16.90
CA LYS A 77 -14.54 1.21 17.50
C LYS A 77 -13.76 0.01 18.05
N ARG A 78 -12.42 0.03 17.97
CA ARG A 78 -11.56 -1.09 18.32
C ARG A 78 -11.97 -2.41 17.64
N ASN A 79 -12.48 -2.34 16.41
CA ASN A 79 -12.92 -3.53 15.67
C ASN A 79 -11.88 -3.90 14.60
N PRO A 80 -11.09 -4.97 14.79
CA PRO A 80 -10.06 -5.39 13.84
C PRO A 80 -10.66 -5.82 12.49
N ASN A 81 -11.91 -6.30 12.46
CA ASN A 81 -12.53 -6.78 11.22
C ASN A 81 -12.73 -5.66 10.18
N MET A 82 -12.84 -4.40 10.63
CA MET A 82 -12.92 -3.24 9.73
C MET A 82 -11.60 -2.91 9.03
N LEU A 83 -10.47 -3.52 9.44
CA LEU A 83 -9.18 -3.37 8.75
C LEU A 83 -8.96 -4.46 7.68
N ILE A 84 -9.76 -5.52 7.66
CA ILE A 84 -9.61 -6.63 6.70
C ILE A 84 -9.69 -6.15 5.25
N PRO A 85 -10.65 -5.29 4.84
CA PRO A 85 -10.70 -4.79 3.47
C PRO A 85 -9.41 -4.07 3.06
N LEU A 86 -8.83 -3.28 3.97
CA LEU A 86 -7.55 -2.62 3.74
C LEU A 86 -6.40 -3.64 3.59
N LEU A 87 -6.34 -4.68 4.42
CA LEU A 87 -5.30 -5.70 4.32
C LEU A 87 -5.38 -6.46 3.00
N VAL A 88 -6.60 -6.82 2.57
CA VAL A 88 -6.83 -7.52 1.30
C VAL A 88 -6.38 -6.64 0.14
N ILE A 89 -6.77 -5.37 0.08
CA ILE A 89 -6.38 -4.49 -1.03
C ILE A 89 -4.87 -4.24 -1.06
N LEU A 90 -4.23 -4.07 0.11
CA LEU A 90 -2.77 -3.90 0.19
C LEU A 90 -2.03 -5.17 -0.24
N GLY A 91 -2.54 -6.35 0.15
CA GLY A 91 -1.99 -7.64 -0.29
C GLY A 91 -2.09 -7.85 -1.80
N ILE A 92 -3.27 -7.57 -2.39
CA ILE A 92 -3.46 -7.58 -3.85
C ILE A 92 -2.53 -6.55 -4.51
N GLY A 93 -2.37 -5.38 -3.91
CA GLY A 93 -1.46 -4.32 -4.38
C GLY A 93 -0.01 -4.77 -4.46
N VAL A 94 0.50 -5.48 -3.45
CA VAL A 94 1.84 -6.08 -3.47
C VAL A 94 1.99 -7.04 -4.65
N ILE A 95 1.04 -7.96 -4.84
CA ILE A 95 1.06 -8.93 -5.94
C ILE A 95 1.06 -8.20 -7.28
N TYR A 96 0.16 -7.23 -7.45
CA TYR A 96 0.06 -6.43 -8.66
C TYR A 96 1.37 -5.69 -8.99
N VAL A 97 1.99 -5.05 -7.99
CA VAL A 97 3.25 -4.33 -8.18
C VAL A 97 4.39 -5.28 -8.56
N VAL A 98 4.48 -6.45 -7.94
CA VAL A 98 5.48 -7.47 -8.30
C VAL A 98 5.26 -7.93 -9.74
N THR A 99 4.05 -8.34 -10.11
CA THR A 99 3.72 -8.79 -11.47
C THR A 99 4.01 -7.72 -12.51
N LYS A 100 3.61 -6.47 -12.26
CA LYS A 100 3.88 -5.35 -13.18
C LYS A 100 5.37 -5.11 -13.38
N ASN A 101 6.16 -5.16 -12.32
CA ASN A 101 7.62 -4.99 -12.43
C ASN A 101 8.25 -6.15 -13.20
N VAL A 102 7.84 -7.41 -12.96
CA VAL A 102 8.33 -8.57 -13.70
C VAL A 102 8.00 -8.46 -15.19
N LEU A 103 6.74 -8.15 -15.53
CA LEU A 103 6.34 -7.97 -16.93
C LEU A 103 7.10 -6.82 -17.59
N GLY A 104 7.34 -5.72 -16.88
CA GLY A 104 8.11 -4.60 -17.41
C GLY A 104 9.60 -4.94 -17.64
N VAL A 105 10.20 -5.80 -16.81
CA VAL A 105 11.55 -6.33 -17.09
C VAL A 105 11.52 -7.21 -18.34
N ILE A 106 10.55 -8.12 -18.45
CA ILE A 106 10.42 -9.02 -19.62
C ILE A 106 10.25 -8.21 -20.90
N ASP A 107 9.36 -7.22 -20.91
CA ASP A 107 9.11 -6.35 -22.05
C ASP A 107 10.37 -5.55 -22.44
N PHE A 108 11.05 -4.94 -21.45
CA PHE A 108 12.29 -4.21 -21.68
C PHE A 108 13.43 -5.09 -22.23
N LEU A 109 13.52 -6.35 -21.79
CA LEU A 109 14.50 -7.32 -22.31
C LEU A 109 14.14 -7.82 -23.71
N SER A 110 12.85 -7.93 -24.03
CA SER A 110 12.37 -8.47 -25.31
C SER A 110 12.39 -7.43 -26.43
N ASN A 111 12.19 -6.15 -26.09
CA ASN A 111 12.14 -5.04 -27.04
C ASN A 111 13.14 -3.94 -26.63
N PRO A 112 14.45 -4.13 -26.89
CA PRO A 112 15.47 -3.15 -26.52
C PRO A 112 15.47 -1.88 -27.39
N GLU A 113 14.54 -1.74 -28.34
CA GLU A 113 14.41 -0.56 -29.18
C GLU A 113 14.04 0.66 -28.30
N THR A 114 15.04 1.49 -28.08
CA THR A 114 15.07 2.57 -27.08
C THR A 114 13.92 3.58 -27.22
N PRO A 115 13.46 4.19 -26.09
CA PRO A 115 12.61 5.36 -26.13
C PRO A 115 13.33 6.50 -26.87
N GLN A 116 12.70 7.00 -27.94
CA GLN A 116 13.23 7.94 -28.93
C GLN A 116 13.62 9.34 -28.40
N THR A 117 13.49 9.63 -27.11
CA THR A 117 13.59 11.01 -26.57
C THR A 117 14.62 11.15 -25.45
N TRP A 118 15.79 10.53 -25.56
CA TRP A 118 16.90 10.78 -24.64
C TRP A 118 17.73 12.00 -25.07
N PRO A 119 17.75 13.11 -24.30
CA PRO A 119 18.36 14.37 -24.73
C PRO A 119 19.90 14.40 -24.64
N PHE A 120 20.54 13.33 -24.16
CA PHE A 120 22.00 13.28 -23.99
C PHE A 120 22.67 12.36 -25.01
N GLU A 121 23.70 12.84 -25.70
CA GLU A 121 24.59 12.01 -26.52
C GLU A 121 25.44 11.09 -25.63
N SER A 122 24.90 9.94 -25.25
CA SER A 122 25.68 8.85 -24.64
C SER A 122 25.75 7.64 -25.58
N LYS A 123 26.79 6.80 -25.40
CA LYS A 123 26.92 5.53 -26.12
C LYS A 123 25.68 4.64 -25.84
N PRO A 124 25.18 3.89 -26.83
CA PRO A 124 23.96 3.07 -26.70
C PRO A 124 24.02 2.11 -25.51
N ASP A 125 25.16 1.48 -25.26
CA ASP A 125 25.36 0.55 -24.13
C ASP A 125 25.18 1.24 -22.76
N THR A 126 25.65 2.48 -22.64
CA THR A 126 25.52 3.26 -21.40
C THR A 126 24.07 3.70 -21.16
N ARG A 127 23.32 4.03 -22.22
CA ARG A 127 21.89 4.38 -22.12
C ARG A 127 21.08 3.21 -21.60
N TYR A 128 21.28 2.04 -22.19
CA TYR A 128 20.58 0.82 -21.80
C TYR A 128 20.81 0.49 -20.32
N ALA A 129 22.07 0.52 -19.88
CA ALA A 129 22.42 0.26 -18.48
C ALA A 129 21.78 1.25 -17.50
N VAL A 130 21.76 2.55 -17.83
CA VAL A 130 21.15 3.59 -16.96
C VAL A 130 19.63 3.42 -16.87
N VAL A 131 18.94 3.16 -17.99
CA VAL A 131 17.48 2.96 -17.99
C VAL A 131 17.11 1.70 -17.21
N LEU A 132 17.84 0.60 -17.43
CA LEU A 132 17.64 -0.65 -16.70
C LEU A 132 17.87 -0.45 -15.20
N ALA A 133 18.95 0.23 -14.80
CA ALA A 133 19.23 0.53 -13.42
C ALA A 133 18.12 1.38 -12.78
N ALA A 134 17.64 2.42 -13.47
CA ALA A 134 16.54 3.25 -13.00
C ALA A 134 15.24 2.44 -12.83
N PHE A 135 14.95 1.52 -13.77
CA PHE A 135 13.80 0.63 -13.70
C PHE A 135 13.89 -0.31 -12.48
N ILE A 136 15.06 -0.93 -12.24
CA ILE A 136 15.30 -1.80 -11.08
C ILE A 136 15.15 -1.02 -9.77
N VAL A 137 15.74 0.18 -9.66
CA VAL A 137 15.62 1.03 -8.47
C VAL A 137 14.15 1.36 -8.20
N LYS A 138 13.40 1.78 -9.23
CA LYS A 138 11.96 2.03 -9.13
C LYS A 138 11.21 0.77 -8.66
N ALA A 139 11.52 -0.40 -9.23
CA ALA A 139 10.88 -1.66 -8.87
C ALA A 139 11.10 -1.98 -7.39
N VAL A 140 12.35 -1.98 -6.92
CA VAL A 140 12.73 -2.26 -5.54
C VAL A 140 12.05 -1.30 -4.57
N VAL A 141 12.11 0.01 -4.84
CA VAL A 141 11.47 1.03 -3.99
C VAL A 141 9.95 0.83 -3.95
N SER A 142 9.33 0.55 -5.09
CA SER A 142 7.88 0.34 -5.15
C SER A 142 7.44 -0.89 -4.34
N ILE A 143 8.16 -2.00 -4.44
CA ILE A 143 7.87 -3.23 -3.70
C ILE A 143 8.09 -3.01 -2.19
N ALA A 144 9.21 -2.38 -1.82
CA ALA A 144 9.54 -2.09 -0.44
C ALA A 144 8.47 -1.20 0.22
N LEU A 145 8.00 -0.15 -0.45
CA LEU A 145 6.95 0.73 0.05
C LEU A 145 5.60 -0.01 0.22
N ASN A 146 5.22 -0.85 -0.74
CA ASN A 146 3.95 -1.60 -0.65
C ASN A 146 3.98 -2.64 0.47
N LEU A 147 5.09 -3.37 0.61
CA LEU A 147 5.29 -4.27 1.74
C LEU A 147 5.26 -3.50 3.05
N TRP A 148 5.93 -2.35 3.11
CA TRP A 148 5.95 -1.51 4.31
C TRP A 148 4.55 -1.06 4.74
N TYR A 149 3.73 -0.61 3.79
CA TYR A 149 2.33 -0.26 4.05
C TYR A 149 1.51 -1.45 4.56
N PHE A 150 1.65 -2.60 3.89
CA PHE A 150 0.99 -3.84 4.32
C PHE A 150 1.38 -4.22 5.75
N PHE A 151 2.68 -4.19 6.08
CA PHE A 151 3.17 -4.53 7.42
C PHE A 151 2.63 -3.58 8.50
N ILE A 152 2.57 -2.27 8.25
CA ILE A 152 1.99 -1.31 9.22
C ILE A 152 0.51 -1.60 9.46
N ALA A 153 -0.27 -1.81 8.40
CA ALA A 153 -1.68 -2.14 8.52
C ALA A 153 -1.89 -3.48 9.25
N PHE A 154 -1.07 -4.49 8.95
CA PHE A 154 -1.13 -5.80 9.57
C PHE A 154 -0.81 -5.75 11.07
N ARG A 155 0.23 -5.00 11.47
CA ARG A 155 0.55 -4.78 12.88
C ARG A 155 -0.57 -4.04 13.61
N CYS A 156 -1.23 -3.09 12.96
CA CYS A 156 -2.40 -2.41 13.53
C CYS A 156 -3.57 -3.39 13.75
N TYR A 157 -3.82 -4.28 12.79
CA TYR A 157 -4.81 -5.35 12.94
C TYR A 157 -4.48 -6.31 14.09
N GLN A 158 -3.22 -6.74 14.21
CA GLN A 158 -2.76 -7.57 15.32
C GLN A 158 -2.91 -6.86 16.67
N TYR A 159 -2.53 -5.58 16.75
CA TYR A 159 -2.69 -4.76 17.95
C TYR A 159 -4.15 -4.71 18.41
N LEU A 160 -5.09 -4.42 17.50
CA LEU A 160 -6.53 -4.38 17.83
C LEU A 160 -7.06 -5.76 18.25
N THR A 161 -6.63 -6.82 17.58
CA THR A 161 -7.03 -8.19 17.91
C THR A 161 -6.56 -8.60 19.30
N LEU A 162 -5.30 -8.31 19.64
CA LEU A 162 -4.74 -8.62 20.95
C LEU A 162 -5.39 -7.80 22.06
N LYS A 163 -5.63 -6.51 21.81
CA LYS A 163 -6.31 -5.63 22.75
C LYS A 163 -7.71 -6.11 23.07
N ASN A 164 -8.49 -6.50 22.05
CA ASN A 164 -9.85 -7.02 22.26
C ASN A 164 -9.86 -8.32 23.08
N LYS A 165 -8.91 -9.21 22.84
CA LYS A 165 -8.77 -10.45 23.64
C LYS A 165 -8.47 -10.14 25.10
N ALA A 166 -7.58 -9.19 25.36
CA ALA A 166 -7.21 -8.77 26.71
C ALA A 166 -8.38 -8.11 27.47
N GLU A 167 -9.30 -7.43 26.78
CA GLU A 167 -10.48 -6.81 27.40
C GLU A 167 -11.58 -7.83 27.75
N ILE A 168 -11.64 -8.99 27.08
CA ILE A 168 -12.65 -10.03 27.34
C ILE A 168 -12.29 -10.92 28.55
N LEU A 169 -11.01 -11.21 28.74
CA LEU A 169 -10.51 -12.09 29.80
C LEU A 169 -10.76 -11.63 31.26
N PRO A 170 -10.72 -10.34 31.63
CA PRO A 170 -10.96 -9.91 33.02
C PRO A 170 -12.42 -9.98 33.48
N MET A 171 -13.38 -10.35 32.62
CA MET A 171 -14.80 -10.46 33.00
C MET A 171 -15.24 -11.87 33.42
N HIS A 172 -14.31 -12.83 33.50
CA HIS A 172 -14.60 -14.23 33.85
C HIS A 172 -13.84 -14.76 35.09
N GLN A 173 -13.26 -13.87 35.90
CA GLN A 173 -12.70 -14.19 37.22
C GLN A 173 -13.54 -13.54 38.31
#